data_AF-A0A7X7CEB6-F1
#
_entry.id   AF-A0A7X7CEB6-F1
#
_cell.length_a   1.000
_cell.length_b   1.000
_cell.length_c   1.000
_cell.angle_alpha   90.00
_cell.angle_beta   90.00
_cell.angle_gamma   90.00
#
_symmetry.space_group_name_H-M   'P 1'
#
loop_
_entity.id
_entity.type
_entity.pdbx_description
1 polymer ?
#
loop_
_entity_poly.entity_id
_entity_poly.type
_entity_poly.pdbx_seq_one_letter_code
_entity_poly.pdbx_strand_id
1 'polypeptide(L)'
;FQEQLMQIAIDVAGFSPAEADQLRKAMGSKRSLERMAALRDRFLAGMAERGIDHETGEAIYAKLQAFADFGFPESHSFSFAYLVYASAWLKVHHPEAFYASLLAAQPMGFYSPQTLIADALRHGVRVVPVEINRSGVQPCVEDRPVGGWPEDHDGGSAPGTEVSAALRPLVEPDPGLAVRLGLAQVRGIGEEVAQRIVAERQRGGNYSTVAELVARVALTRNQLEALATANALRSWGTRRENLWRAGALDQEYGTLHRVGDSVWIQPPLPGTAVGAEPPELPAMGREEEAVADVWATGSTTSVYPTYHVRGELEAAGVFRIADLAGREPGERLRVGGVVTHRQRPHTAAGITFLSLEDETGLLNVVCSRGVWERHRRLARTSAALVIRGTLERADGVTNLVADGMEHLSLRVPSRSRDFR
;
A
#
# COMPACT_ATOMS: atom_id res chain seq x y z
N PHE A 1 12.57 29.22 5.02
CA PHE A 1 11.84 28.92 6.26
C PHE A 1 11.52 30.17 7.05
N GLN A 2 10.51 30.13 7.92
CA GLN A 2 10.15 31.25 8.81
C GLN A 2 11.33 31.70 9.67
N GLU A 3 12.12 30.76 10.17
CA GLU A 3 13.31 30.98 10.98
C GLU A 3 14.41 31.74 10.19
N GLN A 4 14.60 31.43 8.91
CA GLN A 4 15.53 32.16 8.04
C GLN A 4 15.09 33.62 7.82
N LEU A 5 13.78 33.88 7.71
CA LEU A 5 13.23 35.23 7.56
C LEU A 5 13.45 36.06 8.82
N MET A 6 13.28 35.44 9.99
CA MET A 6 13.62 36.05 11.28
C MET A 6 15.12 36.38 11.36
N GLN A 7 15.98 35.46 10.95
CA GLN A 7 17.44 35.66 10.95
C GLN A 7 17.84 36.82 10.03
N ILE A 8 17.27 36.89 8.82
CA ILE A 8 17.48 38.03 7.92
C ILE A 8 17.08 39.33 8.62
N ALA A 9 15.92 39.39 9.26
CA ALA A 9 15.47 40.61 9.93
C ALA A 9 16.38 41.06 11.09
N ILE A 10 16.94 40.10 11.82
CA ILE A 10 17.91 40.37 12.88
C ILE A 10 19.22 40.91 12.29
N ASP A 11 19.71 40.33 11.20
CA ASP A 11 21.02 40.64 10.63
C ASP A 11 21.01 41.92 9.78
N VAL A 12 19.96 42.15 8.99
CA VAL A 12 19.89 43.31 8.09
C VAL A 12 19.23 44.51 8.73
N ALA A 13 18.18 44.33 9.55
CA ALA A 13 17.36 45.43 10.09
C ALA A 13 17.49 45.63 11.61
N GLY A 14 18.27 44.80 12.28
CA GLY A 14 18.53 44.92 13.71
C GLY A 14 17.31 44.71 14.57
N PHE A 15 16.45 43.79 14.14
CA PHE A 15 15.35 43.37 14.95
C PHE A 15 15.87 42.63 16.18
N SER A 16 15.30 42.95 17.34
CA SER A 16 15.39 42.10 18.50
C SER A 16 14.71 40.75 18.25
N PRO A 17 15.01 39.69 19.03
CA PRO A 17 14.30 38.41 18.92
C PRO A 17 12.77 38.55 19.03
N ALA A 18 12.29 39.51 19.81
CA ALA A 18 10.86 39.79 19.96
C ALA A 18 10.25 40.43 18.70
N GLU A 19 10.94 41.40 18.08
CA GLU A 19 10.51 42.01 16.81
C GLU A 19 10.55 41.00 15.66
N ALA A 20 11.57 40.12 15.64
CA ALA A 20 11.66 39.05 14.66
C ALA A 20 10.51 38.03 14.80
N ASP A 21 10.12 37.66 16.02
CA ASP A 21 8.94 36.80 16.23
C ASP A 21 7.62 37.51 15.88
N GLN A 22 7.52 38.82 16.10
CA GLN A 22 6.38 39.61 15.61
C GLN A 22 6.29 39.59 14.09
N LEU A 23 7.43 39.71 13.38
CA LEU A 23 7.50 39.56 11.93
C LEU A 23 7.02 38.17 11.50
N ARG A 24 7.49 37.10 12.14
CA ARG A 24 7.02 35.73 11.88
C ARG A 24 5.50 35.59 12.07
N LYS A 25 4.95 36.11 13.17
CA LYS A 25 3.52 36.09 13.47
C LYS A 25 2.69 36.91 12.48
N ALA A 26 3.25 38.01 11.97
CA ALA A 26 2.64 38.78 10.91
C ALA A 26 2.48 37.92 9.65
N MET A 27 3.54 37.21 9.24
CA MET A 27 3.55 36.36 8.05
C MET A 27 2.54 35.21 8.14
N GLY A 28 2.46 34.51 9.28
CA GLY A 28 1.54 33.38 9.47
C GLY A 28 0.06 33.76 9.66
N SER A 29 -0.31 35.03 9.54
CA SER A 29 -1.67 35.50 9.82
C SER A 29 -2.53 35.64 8.57
N LYS A 30 -3.86 35.52 8.74
CA LYS A 30 -4.84 35.80 7.66
C LYS A 30 -4.79 37.25 7.12
N ARG A 31 -4.08 38.15 7.80
CA ARG A 31 -3.86 39.57 7.43
C ARG A 31 -2.36 39.84 7.29
N SER A 32 -1.64 38.95 6.60
CA SER A 32 -0.16 38.99 6.53
C SER A 32 0.35 40.31 5.97
N LEU A 33 -0.21 40.77 4.84
CA LEU A 33 0.19 42.00 4.16
C LEU A 33 0.07 43.25 5.05
N GLU A 34 -1.05 43.39 5.77
CA GLU A 34 -1.32 44.54 6.63
C GLU A 34 -0.38 44.56 7.85
N ARG A 35 -0.16 43.41 8.48
CA ARG A 35 0.73 43.30 9.64
C ARG A 35 2.21 43.44 9.26
N MET A 36 2.60 42.96 8.09
CA MET A 36 3.94 43.15 7.54
C MET A 36 4.17 44.63 7.20
N ALA A 37 3.16 45.31 6.64
CA ALA A 37 3.26 46.74 6.33
C ALA A 37 3.52 47.59 7.58
N ALA A 38 2.92 47.23 8.73
CA ALA A 38 3.13 47.91 10.00
C ALA A 38 4.58 47.81 10.53
N LEU A 39 5.35 46.81 10.09
CA LEU A 39 6.76 46.62 10.48
C LEU A 39 7.74 47.19 9.45
N ARG A 40 7.25 47.67 8.29
CA ARG A 40 8.08 48.10 7.15
C ARG A 40 9.02 49.25 7.50
N ASP A 41 8.49 50.31 8.09
CA ASP A 41 9.28 51.52 8.34
C ASP A 41 10.40 51.26 9.36
N ARG A 42 10.09 50.46 10.41
CA ARG A 42 11.07 49.99 11.38
C ARG A 42 12.14 49.11 10.75
N PHE A 43 11.76 48.27 9.79
CA PHE A 43 12.66 47.39 9.04
C PHE A 43 13.63 48.17 8.15
N LEU A 44 13.12 49.13 7.37
CA LEU A 44 13.91 50.00 6.49
C LEU A 44 14.86 50.92 7.28
N ALA A 45 14.38 51.50 8.39
CA ALA A 45 15.20 52.35 9.25
C ALA A 45 16.41 51.59 9.82
N GLY A 46 16.17 50.35 10.31
CA GLY A 46 17.24 49.52 10.84
C GLY A 46 18.25 49.06 9.78
N MET A 47 17.82 48.87 8.53
CA MET A 47 18.71 48.61 7.40
C MET A 47 19.58 49.82 7.06
N ALA A 48 19.01 51.02 7.07
CA ALA A 48 19.74 52.26 6.83
C ALA A 48 20.82 52.51 7.88
N GLU A 49 20.53 52.26 9.17
CA GLU A 49 21.51 52.33 10.26
C GLU A 49 22.69 51.36 10.08
N ARG A 50 22.53 50.33 9.27
CA ARG A 50 23.53 49.30 8.97
C ARG A 50 24.20 49.46 7.61
N GLY A 51 23.95 50.60 6.94
CA GLY A 51 24.59 50.94 5.68
C GLY A 51 23.98 50.26 4.45
N ILE A 52 22.77 49.70 4.56
CA ILE A 52 22.01 49.20 3.42
C ILE A 52 21.22 50.37 2.83
N ASP A 53 21.42 50.65 1.54
CA ASP A 53 20.73 51.73 0.85
C ASP A 53 19.22 51.45 0.71
N HIS A 54 18.46 52.51 0.45
CA HIS A 54 17.00 52.44 0.41
C HIS A 54 16.48 51.49 -0.69
N GLU A 55 17.08 51.50 -1.88
CA GLU A 55 16.64 50.68 -3.00
C GLU A 55 16.84 49.18 -2.69
N THR A 56 18.01 48.83 -2.16
CA THR A 56 18.30 47.47 -1.68
C THR A 56 17.37 47.06 -0.55
N GLY A 57 17.10 47.96 0.41
CA GLY A 57 16.19 47.70 1.53
C GLY A 57 14.75 47.41 1.09
N GLU A 58 14.21 48.19 0.16
CA GLU A 58 12.89 47.95 -0.45
C GLU A 58 12.83 46.60 -1.16
N ALA A 59 13.88 46.26 -1.93
CA ALA A 59 13.97 45.00 -2.63
C ALA A 59 13.99 43.78 -1.68
N ILE A 60 14.70 43.89 -0.55
CA ILE A 60 14.72 42.84 0.49
C ILE A 60 13.33 42.71 1.11
N TYR A 61 12.71 43.82 1.51
CA TYR A 61 11.38 43.81 2.12
C TYR A 61 10.32 43.20 1.19
N ALA A 62 10.31 43.57 -0.09
CA ALA A 62 9.39 43.02 -1.08
C ALA A 62 9.54 41.49 -1.22
N LYS A 63 10.78 40.98 -1.20
CA LYS A 63 11.03 39.53 -1.19
C LYS A 63 10.50 38.86 0.07
N LEU A 64 10.73 39.44 1.26
CA LEU A 64 10.21 38.90 2.52
C LEU A 64 8.68 38.85 2.53
N GLN A 65 8.03 39.90 2.03
CA GLN A 65 6.57 39.97 1.90
C GLN A 65 6.03 38.91 0.94
N ALA A 66 6.66 38.71 -0.23
CA ALA A 66 6.27 37.68 -1.18
C ALA A 66 6.45 36.25 -0.62
N PHE A 67 7.47 36.02 0.22
CA PHE A 67 7.70 34.74 0.89
C PHE A 67 6.72 34.46 2.04
N ALA A 68 6.01 35.47 2.56
CA ALA A 68 5.10 35.31 3.70
C ALA A 68 3.99 34.29 3.44
N ASP A 69 3.48 34.25 2.22
CA ASP A 69 2.36 33.37 1.85
C ASP A 69 2.78 31.89 1.72
N PHE A 70 4.08 31.61 1.64
CA PHE A 70 4.65 30.26 1.49
C PHE A 70 5.62 29.88 2.64
N GLY A 71 5.75 30.74 3.65
CA GLY A 71 6.71 30.57 4.74
C GLY A 71 6.36 29.37 5.62
N PHE A 72 7.23 28.35 5.63
CA PHE A 72 7.05 27.14 6.43
C PHE A 72 7.95 27.11 7.68
N PRO A 73 7.50 26.55 8.83
CA PRO A 73 8.35 26.39 10.01
C PRO A 73 9.41 25.30 9.80
N GLU A 74 10.69 25.65 9.96
CA GLU A 74 11.83 24.75 9.80
C GLU A 74 11.81 23.63 10.84
N SER A 75 11.58 23.98 12.11
CA SER A 75 11.50 23.01 13.21
C SER A 75 10.44 21.93 12.98
N HIS A 76 9.29 22.30 12.42
CA HIS A 76 8.24 21.36 12.03
C HIS A 76 8.66 20.53 10.82
N SER A 77 9.25 21.16 9.80
CA SER A 77 9.77 20.45 8.62
C SER A 77 10.82 19.41 9.00
N PHE A 78 11.75 19.74 9.90
CA PHE A 78 12.83 18.85 10.31
C PHE A 78 12.31 17.63 11.08
N SER A 79 11.36 17.83 12.00
CA SER A 79 10.80 16.70 12.77
C SER A 79 10.07 15.69 11.88
N PHE A 80 9.35 16.14 10.84
CA PHE A 80 8.76 15.24 9.86
C PHE A 80 9.77 14.65 8.88
N ALA A 81 10.75 15.43 8.43
CA ALA A 81 11.82 14.95 7.55
C ALA A 81 12.61 13.80 8.20
N TYR A 82 12.85 13.88 9.52
CA TYR A 82 13.47 12.79 10.26
C TYR A 82 12.67 11.49 10.19
N LEU A 83 11.33 11.56 10.36
CA LEU A 83 10.47 10.38 10.24
C LEU A 83 10.48 9.78 8.83
N VAL A 84 10.49 10.63 7.79
CA VAL A 84 10.61 10.18 6.40
C VAL A 84 11.95 9.50 6.16
N TYR A 85 13.05 10.12 6.62
CA TYR A 85 14.39 9.55 6.50
C TYR A 85 14.52 8.22 7.23
N ALA A 86 14.06 8.13 8.48
CA ALA A 86 14.09 6.90 9.26
C ALA A 86 13.26 5.78 8.60
N SER A 87 12.08 6.11 8.06
CA SER A 87 11.24 5.15 7.34
C SER A 87 11.90 4.68 6.04
N ALA A 88 12.50 5.60 5.28
CA ALA A 88 13.24 5.28 4.07
C ALA A 88 14.47 4.41 4.38
N TRP A 89 15.22 4.73 5.43
CA TRP A 89 16.36 3.94 5.89
C TRP A 89 15.95 2.51 6.24
N LEU A 90 14.84 2.33 6.96
CA LEU A 90 14.28 0.99 7.23
C LEU A 90 13.85 0.26 5.96
N LYS A 91 13.21 0.96 5.01
CA LYS A 91 12.85 0.36 3.72
C LYS A 91 14.10 -0.09 2.94
N VAL A 92 15.18 0.68 2.97
CA VAL A 92 16.42 0.37 2.26
C VAL A 92 17.13 -0.82 2.89
N HIS A 93 17.38 -0.79 4.20
CA HIS A 93 18.29 -1.73 4.87
C HIS A 93 17.59 -2.89 5.60
N HIS A 94 16.30 -2.76 5.92
CA HIS A 94 15.51 -3.80 6.59
C HIS A 94 14.11 -3.93 5.97
N PRO A 95 14.01 -4.16 4.64
CA PRO A 95 12.76 -4.10 3.93
C PRO A 95 11.72 -5.10 4.44
N GLU A 96 12.11 -6.32 4.82
CA GLU A 96 11.18 -7.34 5.30
C GLU A 96 10.46 -6.87 6.57
N ALA A 97 11.20 -6.29 7.52
CA ALA A 97 10.63 -5.73 8.74
C ALA A 97 9.76 -4.50 8.44
N PHE A 98 10.19 -3.65 7.50
CA PHE A 98 9.42 -2.50 7.04
C PHE A 98 8.06 -2.91 6.46
N TYR A 99 8.03 -3.85 5.51
CA TYR A 99 6.78 -4.31 4.90
C TYR A 99 5.92 -5.10 5.88
N ALA A 100 6.50 -6.01 6.68
CA ALA A 100 5.74 -6.77 7.68
C ALA A 100 5.05 -5.85 8.69
N SER A 101 5.75 -4.83 9.19
CA SER A 101 5.17 -3.87 10.14
C SER A 101 4.07 -3.00 9.51
N LEU A 102 4.23 -2.53 8.27
CA LEU A 102 3.18 -1.78 7.56
C LEU A 102 1.93 -2.61 7.27
N LEU A 103 2.10 -3.89 6.97
CA LEU A 103 0.99 -4.82 6.77
C LEU A 103 0.27 -5.14 8.10
N ALA A 104 1.02 -5.29 9.19
CA ALA A 104 0.47 -5.50 10.54
C ALA A 104 -0.25 -4.26 11.11
N ALA A 105 0.11 -3.06 10.67
CA ALA A 105 -0.47 -1.80 11.15
C ALA A 105 -1.78 -1.40 10.43
N GLN A 106 -2.36 -2.27 9.59
CA GLN A 106 -3.58 -1.94 8.83
C GLN A 106 -4.83 -1.92 9.73
N PRO A 107 -5.83 -1.05 9.46
CA PRO A 107 -5.90 -0.09 8.35
C PRO A 107 -5.11 1.21 8.67
N MET A 108 -4.03 1.46 7.94
CA MET A 108 -3.23 2.69 8.09
C MET A 108 -2.76 3.19 6.73
N GLY A 109 -2.57 4.51 6.64
CA GLY A 109 -1.90 5.15 5.52
C GLY A 109 -2.72 5.16 4.23
N PHE A 110 -2.06 5.59 3.16
CA PHE A 110 -2.64 5.70 1.83
C PHE A 110 -2.69 4.33 1.15
N TYR A 111 -1.57 3.62 1.03
CA TYR A 111 -1.48 2.39 0.24
C TYR A 111 -2.29 1.21 0.80
N SER A 112 -2.82 0.38 -0.11
CA SER A 112 -3.51 -0.85 0.23
C SER A 112 -2.52 -1.98 0.57
N PRO A 113 -2.93 -3.04 1.28
CA PRO A 113 -2.09 -4.23 1.47
C PRO A 113 -1.55 -4.79 0.15
N GLN A 114 -2.40 -4.85 -0.89
CA GLN A 114 -2.01 -5.30 -2.23
C GLN A 114 -0.89 -4.45 -2.83
N THR A 115 -0.99 -3.12 -2.70
CA THR A 115 0.03 -2.19 -3.22
C THR A 115 1.36 -2.36 -2.47
N LEU A 116 1.31 -2.58 -1.14
CA LEU A 116 2.51 -2.83 -0.33
C LEU A 116 3.18 -4.16 -0.69
N ILE A 117 2.37 -5.22 -0.91
CA ILE A 117 2.88 -6.53 -1.34
C ILE A 117 3.49 -6.42 -2.74
N ALA A 118 2.81 -5.77 -3.68
CA ALA A 118 3.34 -5.57 -5.03
C ALA A 118 4.64 -4.75 -5.02
N ASP A 119 4.73 -3.73 -4.16
CA ASP A 119 5.95 -2.95 -3.98
C ASP A 119 7.10 -3.78 -3.41
N ALA A 120 6.84 -4.60 -2.40
CA ALA A 120 7.81 -5.53 -1.84
C ALA A 120 8.36 -6.48 -2.93
N LEU A 121 7.46 -7.11 -3.70
CA LEU A 121 7.83 -8.03 -4.78
C LEU A 121 8.68 -7.34 -5.87
N ARG A 122 8.31 -6.11 -6.28
CA ARG A 122 9.11 -5.32 -7.24
C ARG A 122 10.50 -4.94 -6.69
N HIS A 123 10.66 -4.87 -5.37
CA HIS A 123 11.96 -4.65 -4.73
C HIS A 123 12.71 -5.95 -4.42
N GLY A 124 12.21 -7.12 -4.87
CA GLY A 124 12.84 -8.42 -4.65
C GLY A 124 12.60 -8.99 -3.24
N VAL A 125 11.76 -8.35 -2.43
CA VAL A 125 11.38 -8.84 -1.10
C VAL A 125 10.38 -9.96 -1.28
N ARG A 126 10.70 -11.12 -0.71
CA ARG A 126 9.82 -12.29 -0.76
C ARG A 126 8.63 -12.09 0.17
N VAL A 127 7.42 -12.24 -0.36
CA VAL A 127 6.18 -12.27 0.42
C VAL A 127 5.52 -13.63 0.27
N VAL A 128 5.15 -14.25 1.39
CA VAL A 128 4.61 -15.62 1.42
C VAL A 128 3.24 -15.64 2.09
N PRO A 129 2.29 -16.44 1.57
CA PRO A 129 0.89 -16.43 1.99
C PRO A 129 0.74 -16.94 3.43
N VAL A 130 -0.47 -16.90 3.96
CA VAL A 130 -0.74 -17.46 5.29
C VAL A 130 -0.47 -18.97 5.35
N GLU A 131 -0.05 -19.48 6.51
CA GLU A 131 0.03 -20.91 6.77
C GLU A 131 -0.24 -21.21 8.24
N ILE A 132 -1.07 -22.20 8.51
CA ILE A 132 -1.54 -22.51 9.86
C ILE A 132 -0.41 -22.81 10.86
N ASN A 133 0.64 -23.52 10.43
CA ASN A 133 1.73 -23.93 11.30
C ASN A 133 2.90 -22.93 11.37
N ARG A 134 2.90 -21.88 10.53
CA ARG A 134 4.00 -20.89 10.48
C ARG A 134 3.56 -19.46 10.79
N SER A 135 2.43 -19.02 10.23
CA SER A 135 1.96 -17.64 10.40
C SER A 135 1.71 -17.28 11.86
N GLY A 136 2.09 -16.06 12.24
CA GLY A 136 1.62 -15.43 13.46
C GLY A 136 0.19 -14.91 13.33
N VAL A 137 -0.24 -14.21 14.37
CA VAL A 137 -1.53 -13.49 14.35
C VAL A 137 -1.47 -12.37 13.30
N GLN A 138 -0.44 -11.55 13.41
CA GLN A 138 -0.12 -10.47 12.47
C GLN A 138 0.97 -10.91 11.48
N PRO A 139 1.11 -10.21 10.34
CA PRO A 139 2.26 -10.38 9.46
C PRO A 139 3.60 -10.25 10.20
N CYS A 140 4.57 -11.07 9.83
CA CYS A 140 5.88 -11.11 10.48
C CYS A 140 6.99 -11.41 9.48
N VAL A 141 8.24 -11.20 9.91
CA VAL A 141 9.41 -11.70 9.18
C VAL A 141 9.63 -13.15 9.58
N GLU A 142 9.94 -14.00 8.62
CA GLU A 142 10.36 -15.38 8.87
C GLU A 142 11.66 -15.71 8.15
N ASP A 143 12.43 -16.61 8.75
CA ASP A 143 13.61 -17.18 8.12
C ASP A 143 13.24 -18.15 7.01
N ARG A 144 14.17 -18.27 6.05
CA ARG A 144 14.13 -19.26 4.98
C ARG A 144 14.07 -20.66 5.60
N PRO A 145 13.10 -21.51 5.19
CA PRO A 145 13.00 -22.85 5.72
C PRO A 145 14.21 -23.72 5.35
N VAL A 146 14.51 -24.70 6.20
CA VAL A 146 15.53 -25.72 5.97
C VAL A 146 15.15 -26.51 4.72
N GLY A 147 16.03 -26.55 3.71
CA GLY A 147 15.74 -27.12 2.38
C GLY A 147 15.47 -26.08 1.29
N GLY A 148 15.43 -24.79 1.65
CA GLY A 148 15.16 -23.71 0.71
C GLY A 148 13.67 -23.45 0.53
N TRP A 149 13.34 -22.45 -0.26
CA TRP A 149 11.95 -22.15 -0.57
C TRP A 149 11.39 -23.21 -1.54
N PRO A 150 10.18 -23.72 -1.33
CA PRO A 150 9.52 -24.64 -2.28
C PRO A 150 9.57 -24.10 -3.71
N GLU A 151 9.87 -24.96 -4.69
CA GLU A 151 9.97 -24.58 -6.11
C GLU A 151 8.64 -24.04 -6.66
N ASP A 152 7.51 -24.49 -6.10
CA ASP A 152 6.16 -24.02 -6.44
C ASP A 152 5.82 -22.62 -5.87
N HIS A 153 6.68 -22.09 -4.99
CA HIS A 153 6.58 -20.73 -4.48
C HIS A 153 7.44 -19.78 -5.32
N ASP A 154 6.87 -19.35 -6.45
CA ASP A 154 7.19 -18.08 -7.12
C ASP A 154 6.84 -16.88 -6.20
N GLY A 155 7.33 -16.88 -4.96
CA GLY A 155 7.51 -15.68 -4.14
C GLY A 155 8.84 -14.97 -4.46
N GLY A 156 9.65 -15.56 -5.35
CA GLY A 156 10.71 -14.85 -6.06
C GLY A 156 10.14 -14.30 -7.36
N SER A 157 10.31 -13.00 -7.59
CA SER A 157 9.97 -12.26 -8.81
C SER A 157 8.74 -12.80 -9.55
N ALA A 158 7.54 -12.47 -9.05
CA ALA A 158 6.27 -12.71 -9.74
C ALA A 158 6.43 -12.58 -11.27
N PRO A 159 5.97 -13.53 -12.10
CA PRO A 159 6.03 -13.38 -13.55
C PRO A 159 5.50 -12.01 -13.98
N GLY A 160 6.29 -11.24 -14.74
CA GLY A 160 5.94 -9.87 -15.15
C GLY A 160 6.35 -8.75 -14.18
N THR A 161 6.92 -9.05 -13.01
CA THR A 161 7.63 -8.07 -12.14
C THR A 161 9.10 -7.90 -12.51
N GLU A 162 9.45 -8.05 -13.80
CA GLU A 162 10.81 -7.73 -14.26
C GLU A 162 11.14 -6.31 -13.84
N VAL A 163 11.97 -6.20 -12.81
CA VAL A 163 12.49 -4.92 -12.34
C VAL A 163 13.25 -4.37 -13.51
N SER A 164 12.83 -3.21 -14.02
CA SER A 164 13.59 -2.52 -15.06
C SER A 164 15.05 -2.48 -14.63
N ALA A 165 15.93 -3.14 -15.40
CA ALA A 165 17.36 -3.23 -15.11
C ALA A 165 18.04 -1.85 -14.98
N ALA A 166 17.33 -0.78 -15.34
CA ALA A 166 17.73 0.60 -15.17
C ALA A 166 17.67 1.12 -13.72
N LEU A 167 16.97 0.44 -12.81
CA LEU A 167 16.93 0.81 -11.39
C LEU A 167 18.00 0.02 -10.64
N ARG A 168 19.04 0.71 -10.16
CA ARG A 168 19.89 0.14 -9.08
C ARG A 168 18.95 -0.34 -7.97
N PRO A 169 19.18 -1.52 -7.35
CA PRO A 169 18.37 -1.94 -6.22
C PRO A 169 18.48 -0.85 -5.14
N LEU A 170 17.40 -0.08 -4.99
CA LEU A 170 17.28 0.96 -3.97
C LEU A 170 17.08 0.36 -2.58
N VAL A 171 16.90 -0.96 -2.51
CA VAL A 171 16.55 -1.74 -1.33
C VAL A 171 17.47 -2.95 -1.29
N GLU A 172 17.84 -3.37 -0.09
CA GLU A 172 18.76 -4.47 0.22
C GLU A 172 17.95 -5.64 0.81
N PRO A 173 17.20 -6.42 -0.01
CA PRO A 173 16.45 -7.57 0.48
C PRO A 173 17.40 -8.69 0.94
N ASP A 174 17.10 -9.33 2.06
CA ASP A 174 17.84 -10.49 2.55
C ASP A 174 17.29 -11.77 1.91
N PRO A 175 18.09 -12.52 1.12
CA PRO A 175 17.63 -13.76 0.49
C PRO A 175 17.26 -14.87 1.49
N GLY A 176 17.69 -14.74 2.75
CA GLY A 176 17.38 -15.61 3.86
C GLY A 176 16.07 -15.28 4.57
N LEU A 177 15.39 -14.19 4.24
CA LEU A 177 14.16 -13.75 4.91
C LEU A 177 12.95 -13.69 3.97
N ALA A 178 11.76 -13.69 4.55
CA ALA A 178 10.52 -13.37 3.86
C ALA A 178 9.50 -12.69 4.78
N VAL A 179 8.58 -11.94 4.18
CA VAL A 179 7.39 -11.42 4.83
C VAL A 179 6.30 -12.48 4.80
N ARG A 180 5.98 -13.05 5.96
CA ARG A 180 4.86 -13.99 6.15
C ARG A 180 3.59 -13.22 6.50
N LEU A 181 2.54 -13.45 5.72
CA LEU A 181 1.23 -12.90 6.03
C LEU A 181 0.62 -13.53 7.30
N GLY A 182 -0.12 -12.71 8.06
CA GLY A 182 -0.73 -13.10 9.34
C GLY A 182 -2.07 -13.81 9.20
N LEU A 183 -2.49 -14.57 10.21
CA LEU A 183 -3.79 -15.24 10.20
C LEU A 183 -4.97 -14.27 10.36
N ALA A 184 -4.80 -13.15 11.06
CA ALA A 184 -5.87 -12.21 11.37
C ALA A 184 -6.48 -11.53 10.13
N GLN A 185 -5.69 -11.36 9.06
CA GLN A 185 -6.14 -10.79 7.78
C GLN A 185 -7.00 -11.76 6.95
N VAL A 186 -7.04 -13.06 7.30
CA VAL A 186 -7.93 -14.00 6.62
C VAL A 186 -9.37 -13.63 6.96
N ARG A 187 -10.17 -13.44 5.92
CA ARG A 187 -11.59 -13.10 6.02
C ARG A 187 -12.31 -14.05 6.97
N GLY A 188 -12.97 -13.48 7.98
CA GLY A 188 -13.75 -14.27 8.96
C GLY A 188 -12.95 -14.93 10.08
N ILE A 189 -11.62 -14.79 10.09
CA ILE A 189 -10.77 -15.22 11.21
C ILE A 189 -10.63 -14.09 12.22
N GLY A 190 -10.09 -12.95 11.80
CA GLY A 190 -9.86 -11.81 12.71
C GLY A 190 -8.86 -12.11 13.82
N GLU A 191 -8.64 -11.13 14.68
CA GLU A 191 -7.59 -11.16 15.71
C GLU A 191 -7.81 -12.27 16.75
N GLU A 192 -9.02 -12.38 17.30
CA GLU A 192 -9.33 -13.30 18.40
C GLU A 192 -9.13 -14.77 18.03
N VAL A 193 -9.62 -15.18 16.85
CA VAL A 193 -9.49 -16.57 16.38
C VAL A 193 -8.04 -16.86 15.99
N ALA A 194 -7.35 -15.91 15.37
CA ALA A 194 -5.94 -16.05 15.06
C ALA A 194 -5.09 -16.20 16.34
N GLN A 195 -5.37 -15.44 17.39
CA GLN A 195 -4.73 -15.59 18.71
C GLN A 195 -4.98 -16.98 19.30
N ARG A 196 -6.21 -17.49 19.24
CA ARG A 196 -6.54 -18.87 19.67
C ARG A 196 -5.73 -19.93 18.92
N ILE A 197 -5.65 -19.83 17.60
CA ILE A 197 -4.84 -20.75 16.77
C ILE A 197 -3.37 -20.70 17.22
N VAL A 198 -2.79 -19.51 17.33
CA VAL A 198 -1.36 -19.36 17.65
C VAL A 198 -1.06 -19.84 19.08
N ALA A 199 -1.91 -19.49 20.06
CA ALA A 199 -1.75 -19.91 21.45
C ALA A 199 -1.85 -21.44 21.60
N GLU A 200 -2.83 -22.06 20.95
CA GLU A 200 -2.97 -23.52 20.97
C GLU A 200 -1.79 -24.22 20.27
N ARG A 201 -1.29 -23.67 19.16
CA ARG A 201 -0.07 -24.18 18.49
C ARG A 201 1.16 -24.09 19.39
N GLN A 202 1.34 -22.97 20.11
CA GLN A 202 2.46 -22.80 21.03
C GLN A 202 2.39 -23.77 22.22
N ARG A 203 1.18 -24.04 22.74
CA ARG A 203 0.96 -24.93 23.88
C ARG A 203 1.08 -26.42 23.51
N GLY A 204 0.49 -26.82 22.39
CA GLY A 204 0.34 -28.23 22.00
C GLY A 204 1.18 -28.67 20.80
N GLY A 205 2.07 -27.80 20.30
CA GLY A 205 2.86 -28.06 19.09
C GLY A 205 2.07 -27.87 17.79
N ASN A 206 2.75 -28.10 16.66
CA ASN A 206 2.18 -27.98 15.32
C ASN A 206 0.98 -28.91 15.13
N TYR A 207 0.02 -28.47 14.31
CA TYR A 207 -1.10 -29.30 13.90
C TYR A 207 -0.64 -30.31 12.85
N SER A 208 -1.10 -31.55 12.96
CA SER A 208 -0.79 -32.63 12.01
C SER A 208 -1.90 -32.85 10.98
N THR A 209 -3.15 -32.51 11.30
CA THR A 209 -4.30 -32.69 10.41
C THR A 209 -5.34 -31.58 10.59
N VAL A 210 -6.23 -31.44 9.59
CA VAL A 210 -7.40 -30.53 9.66
C VAL A 210 -8.30 -30.86 10.84
N ALA A 211 -8.58 -32.14 11.08
CA ALA A 211 -9.44 -32.58 12.18
C ALA A 211 -8.86 -32.21 13.55
N GLU A 212 -7.54 -32.36 13.72
CA GLU A 212 -6.84 -31.97 14.94
C GLU A 212 -6.90 -30.46 15.18
N LEU A 213 -6.69 -29.65 14.13
CA LEU A 213 -6.83 -28.20 14.21
C LEU A 213 -8.22 -27.79 14.69
N VAL A 214 -9.27 -28.36 14.08
CA VAL A 214 -10.67 -28.06 14.40
C VAL A 214 -10.99 -28.45 15.84
N ALA A 215 -10.55 -29.63 16.29
CA ALA A 215 -10.79 -30.11 17.64
C ALA A 215 -10.06 -29.27 18.71
N ARG A 216 -8.78 -28.92 18.47
CA ARG A 216 -7.97 -28.14 19.42
C ARG A 216 -8.41 -26.69 19.52
N VAL A 217 -8.85 -26.10 18.41
CA VAL A 217 -9.15 -24.66 18.35
C VAL A 217 -10.65 -24.39 18.42
N ALA A 218 -11.52 -25.34 18.13
CA ALA A 218 -12.97 -25.15 17.93
C ALA A 218 -13.28 -24.16 16.80
N LEU A 219 -12.73 -24.43 15.60
CA LEU A 219 -13.01 -23.66 14.39
C LEU A 219 -14.36 -24.03 13.78
N THR A 220 -15.16 -23.02 13.46
CA THR A 220 -16.39 -23.21 12.69
C THR A 220 -16.09 -23.59 11.24
N ARG A 221 -17.08 -24.19 10.56
CA ARG A 221 -17.00 -24.49 9.12
C ARG A 221 -16.60 -23.26 8.28
N ASN A 222 -17.25 -22.11 8.49
CA ASN A 222 -16.94 -20.88 7.74
C ASN A 222 -15.50 -20.41 7.93
N GLN A 223 -14.95 -20.55 9.15
CA GLN A 223 -13.55 -20.22 9.43
C GLN A 223 -12.61 -21.19 8.73
N LEU A 224 -12.93 -22.49 8.73
CA LEU A 224 -12.13 -23.48 8.03
C LEU A 224 -12.17 -23.29 6.51
N GLU A 225 -13.34 -23.02 5.93
CA GLU A 225 -13.49 -22.68 4.51
C GLU A 225 -12.66 -21.44 4.15
N ALA A 226 -12.65 -20.42 5.01
CA ALA A 226 -11.83 -19.24 4.79
C ALA A 226 -10.32 -19.54 4.81
N LEU A 227 -9.85 -20.34 5.78
CA LEU A 227 -8.45 -20.77 5.86
C LEU A 227 -8.05 -21.65 4.66
N ALA A 228 -8.93 -22.56 4.23
CA ALA A 228 -8.73 -23.36 3.05
C ALA A 228 -8.66 -22.48 1.79
N THR A 229 -9.59 -21.54 1.62
CA THR A 229 -9.58 -20.58 0.50
C THR A 229 -8.32 -19.73 0.50
N ALA A 230 -7.81 -19.33 1.67
CA ALA A 230 -6.53 -18.62 1.80
C ALA A 230 -5.29 -19.50 1.53
N ASN A 231 -5.47 -20.80 1.26
CA ASN A 231 -4.41 -21.81 1.17
C ASN A 231 -3.53 -21.92 2.43
N ALA A 232 -4.11 -21.60 3.60
CA ALA A 232 -3.43 -21.70 4.89
C ALA A 232 -3.15 -23.16 5.30
N LEU A 233 -3.86 -24.11 4.69
CA LEU A 233 -3.86 -25.54 5.01
C LEU A 233 -3.05 -26.39 4.00
N ARG A 234 -2.25 -25.75 3.15
CA ARG A 234 -1.52 -26.39 2.04
C ARG A 234 -0.63 -27.56 2.45
N SER A 235 -0.18 -27.58 3.71
CA SER A 235 0.63 -28.66 4.29
C SER A 235 -0.10 -30.01 4.32
N TRP A 236 -1.42 -30.02 4.09
CA TRP A 236 -2.27 -31.22 4.13
C TRP A 236 -3.00 -31.52 2.82
N GLY A 237 -2.71 -30.78 1.75
CA GLY A 237 -3.33 -31.00 0.44
C GLY A 237 -3.61 -29.71 -0.32
N THR A 238 -4.25 -29.85 -1.47
CA THR A 238 -4.59 -28.71 -2.33
C THR A 238 -5.69 -27.84 -1.72
N ARG A 239 -5.85 -26.62 -2.24
CA ARG A 239 -6.93 -25.70 -1.83
C ARG A 239 -8.32 -26.32 -1.98
N ARG A 240 -8.57 -27.02 -3.10
CA ARG A 240 -9.86 -27.70 -3.37
C ARG A 240 -10.10 -28.88 -2.43
N GLU A 241 -9.09 -29.70 -2.16
CA GLU A 241 -9.16 -30.78 -1.19
C GLU A 241 -9.48 -30.26 0.21
N ASN A 242 -8.84 -29.18 0.63
CA ASN A 242 -9.06 -28.59 1.95
C ASN A 242 -10.43 -27.91 2.07
N LEU A 243 -10.95 -27.31 0.99
CA LEU A 243 -12.32 -26.82 0.93
C LEU A 243 -13.34 -27.97 1.02
N TRP A 244 -13.08 -29.08 0.33
CA TRP A 244 -13.90 -30.28 0.44
C TRP A 244 -13.95 -30.81 1.88
N ARG A 245 -12.78 -30.93 2.52
CA ARG A 245 -12.68 -31.34 3.94
C ARG A 245 -13.43 -30.40 4.87
N ALA A 246 -13.45 -29.10 4.58
CA ALA A 246 -14.24 -28.15 5.37
C ALA A 246 -15.75 -28.42 5.27
N GLY A 247 -16.23 -28.86 4.10
CA GLY A 247 -17.61 -29.32 3.90
C GLY A 247 -17.94 -30.59 4.70
N ALA A 248 -16.97 -31.46 4.98
CA ALA A 248 -17.19 -32.64 5.83
C ALA A 248 -17.44 -32.32 7.31
N LEU A 249 -17.17 -31.08 7.74
CA LEU A 249 -17.59 -30.58 9.07
C LEU A 249 -19.07 -30.15 9.10
N ASP A 250 -19.82 -30.28 8.02
CA ASP A 250 -21.25 -29.99 8.05
C ASP A 250 -21.98 -31.03 8.93
N GLN A 251 -23.05 -30.60 9.62
CA GLN A 251 -23.86 -31.43 10.54
C GLN A 251 -23.19 -31.78 11.88
N GLU A 252 -23.13 -33.08 12.24
CA GLU A 252 -22.80 -33.58 13.59
C GLU A 252 -21.38 -33.19 14.05
N TYR A 253 -20.43 -33.13 13.11
CA TYR A 253 -19.01 -32.91 13.41
C TYR A 253 -18.56 -31.45 13.48
N GLY A 254 -19.42 -30.51 13.07
CA GLY A 254 -19.16 -29.06 13.17
C GLY A 254 -19.97 -28.37 14.25
N THR A 255 -20.73 -29.13 15.05
CA THR A 255 -21.57 -28.57 16.10
C THR A 255 -20.70 -28.06 17.24
N LEU A 256 -20.86 -26.77 17.56
CA LEU A 256 -20.21 -26.15 18.71
C LEU A 256 -20.92 -26.61 19.99
N HIS A 257 -20.23 -27.37 20.82
CA HIS A 257 -20.69 -27.75 22.14
C HIS A 257 -20.15 -26.77 23.16
N ARG A 258 -21.02 -26.33 24.07
CA ARG A 258 -20.66 -25.39 25.14
C ARG A 258 -21.02 -25.98 26.50
N VAL A 259 -20.03 -26.09 27.38
CA VAL A 259 -20.19 -26.54 28.76
C VAL A 259 -19.48 -25.52 29.66
N GLY A 260 -20.26 -24.70 30.37
CA GLY A 260 -19.74 -23.52 31.05
C GLY A 260 -19.11 -22.54 30.03
N ASP A 261 -17.90 -22.06 30.34
CA ASP A 261 -17.11 -21.19 29.45
C ASP A 261 -16.29 -21.96 28.40
N SER A 262 -16.30 -23.30 28.46
CA SER A 262 -15.57 -24.14 27.50
C SER A 262 -16.38 -24.38 26.24
N VAL A 263 -15.77 -24.15 25.08
CA VAL A 263 -16.33 -24.43 23.75
C VAL A 263 -15.46 -25.48 23.08
N TRP A 264 -16.08 -26.53 22.57
CA TRP A 264 -15.40 -27.61 21.86
C TRP A 264 -16.24 -28.10 20.67
N ILE A 265 -15.58 -28.78 19.75
CA ILE A 265 -16.20 -29.41 18.58
C ILE A 265 -15.83 -30.88 18.61
N GLN A 266 -16.80 -31.76 18.33
CA GLN A 266 -16.52 -33.18 18.17
C GLN A 266 -16.00 -33.45 16.76
N PRO A 267 -14.69 -33.68 16.55
CA PRO A 267 -14.21 -34.07 15.24
C PRO A 267 -14.82 -35.42 14.85
N PRO A 268 -14.89 -35.72 13.55
CA PRO A 268 -15.27 -37.05 13.12
C PRO A 268 -14.28 -38.09 13.61
N LEU A 269 -14.79 -39.27 13.99
CA LEU A 269 -13.90 -40.40 14.24
C LEU A 269 -13.19 -40.75 12.92
N PRO A 270 -11.88 -41.07 12.97
CA PRO A 270 -11.14 -41.44 11.77
C PRO A 270 -11.83 -42.58 11.01
N GLY A 271 -12.08 -42.37 9.72
CA GLY A 271 -12.72 -43.35 8.84
C GLY A 271 -14.24 -43.46 8.95
N THR A 272 -14.92 -42.69 9.83
CA THR A 272 -16.39 -42.77 9.97
C THR A 272 -17.13 -41.64 9.26
N ALA A 273 -16.46 -40.53 8.94
CA ALA A 273 -17.10 -39.41 8.27
C ALA A 273 -17.09 -39.57 6.75
N VAL A 274 -18.29 -39.66 6.19
CA VAL A 274 -18.52 -39.63 4.75
C VAL A 274 -18.05 -38.28 4.21
N GLY A 275 -17.15 -38.30 3.22
CA GLY A 275 -16.60 -37.09 2.60
C GLY A 275 -15.41 -36.47 3.35
N ALA A 276 -14.91 -37.07 4.43
CA ALA A 276 -13.68 -36.60 5.09
C ALA A 276 -12.42 -36.75 4.22
N GLU A 277 -12.42 -37.76 3.34
CA GLU A 277 -11.41 -37.89 2.30
C GLU A 277 -11.91 -37.24 1.00
N PRO A 278 -11.14 -36.30 0.42
CA PRO A 278 -11.50 -35.70 -0.85
C PRO A 278 -11.33 -36.73 -1.99
N PRO A 279 -12.27 -36.79 -2.95
CA PRO A 279 -12.05 -37.54 -4.18
C PRO A 279 -10.93 -36.88 -5.01
N GLU A 280 -10.55 -37.49 -6.13
CA GLU A 280 -9.72 -36.80 -7.12
C GLU A 280 -10.45 -35.55 -7.62
N LEU A 281 -9.89 -34.38 -7.30
CA LEU A 281 -10.42 -33.09 -7.71
C LEU A 281 -9.49 -32.47 -8.76
N PRO A 282 -10.03 -31.76 -9.77
CA PRO A 282 -9.20 -31.06 -10.72
C PRO A 282 -8.29 -30.04 -10.02
N ALA A 283 -7.11 -29.78 -10.55
CA ALA A 283 -6.24 -28.70 -10.07
C ALA A 283 -6.85 -27.32 -10.36
N MET A 284 -6.58 -26.33 -9.50
CA MET A 284 -6.97 -24.95 -9.75
C MET A 284 -6.03 -24.29 -10.76
N GLY A 285 -6.57 -23.52 -11.69
CA GLY A 285 -5.76 -22.63 -12.53
C GLY A 285 -5.26 -21.41 -11.77
N ARG A 286 -4.17 -20.77 -12.22
CA ARG A 286 -3.59 -19.57 -11.60
C ARG A 286 -4.60 -18.43 -11.39
N GLU A 287 -5.53 -18.25 -12.34
CA GLU A 287 -6.60 -17.26 -12.22
C GLU A 287 -7.57 -17.59 -11.08
N GLU A 288 -7.99 -18.85 -10.97
CA GLU A 288 -8.88 -19.28 -9.88
C GLU A 288 -8.19 -19.12 -8.52
N GLU A 289 -6.88 -19.39 -8.46
CA GLU A 289 -6.08 -19.20 -7.25
C GLU A 289 -5.99 -17.73 -6.85
N ALA A 290 -5.74 -16.83 -7.81
CA ALA A 290 -5.69 -15.39 -7.57
C ALA A 290 -7.05 -14.84 -7.10
N VAL A 291 -8.16 -15.32 -7.68
CA VAL A 291 -9.52 -14.98 -7.22
C VAL A 291 -9.74 -15.45 -5.78
N ALA A 292 -9.32 -16.67 -5.44
CA ALA A 292 -9.41 -17.20 -4.09
C ALA A 292 -8.57 -16.39 -3.09
N ASP A 293 -7.35 -16.01 -3.45
CA ASP A 293 -6.47 -15.15 -2.64
C ASP A 293 -7.13 -13.80 -2.35
N VAL A 294 -7.60 -13.08 -3.37
CA VAL A 294 -8.26 -11.78 -3.18
C VAL A 294 -9.54 -11.92 -2.35
N TRP A 295 -10.31 -12.99 -2.51
CA TRP A 295 -11.48 -13.21 -1.68
C TRP A 295 -11.11 -13.44 -0.21
N ALA A 296 -10.04 -14.21 0.05
CA ALA A 296 -9.68 -14.68 1.37
C ALA A 296 -8.85 -13.67 2.18
N THR A 297 -7.89 -12.99 1.56
CA THR A 297 -6.96 -12.06 2.24
C THR A 297 -7.02 -10.65 1.68
N GLY A 298 -7.75 -10.43 0.58
CA GLY A 298 -7.81 -9.13 -0.10
C GLY A 298 -6.58 -8.83 -0.96
N SER A 299 -5.64 -9.76 -1.10
CA SER A 299 -4.39 -9.55 -1.83
C SER A 299 -3.79 -10.84 -2.38
N THR A 300 -3.06 -10.74 -3.49
CA THR A 300 -2.29 -11.83 -4.10
C THR A 300 -0.81 -11.70 -3.73
N THR A 301 -0.11 -12.83 -3.58
CA THR A 301 1.34 -12.87 -3.33
C THR A 301 2.16 -13.35 -4.53
N SER A 302 1.49 -13.87 -5.56
CA SER A 302 2.12 -14.49 -6.73
C SER A 302 2.07 -13.62 -7.98
N VAL A 303 0.90 -13.08 -8.36
CA VAL A 303 0.73 -12.25 -9.56
C VAL A 303 -0.27 -11.12 -9.33
N TYR A 304 -0.01 -9.95 -9.90
CA TYR A 304 -0.93 -8.81 -9.82
C TYR A 304 -2.15 -9.02 -10.75
N PRO A 305 -3.36 -8.54 -10.42
CA PRO A 305 -4.57 -8.76 -11.22
C PRO A 305 -4.46 -8.47 -12.72
N THR A 306 -3.67 -7.48 -13.12
CA THR A 306 -3.47 -7.08 -14.53
C THR A 306 -2.65 -8.10 -15.32
N TYR A 307 -1.84 -8.93 -14.67
CA TYR A 307 -1.04 -9.97 -15.30
C TYR A 307 -1.90 -10.92 -16.17
N HIS A 308 -3.07 -11.31 -15.66
CA HIS A 308 -3.98 -12.23 -16.35
C HIS A 308 -4.61 -11.67 -17.63
N VAL A 309 -4.56 -10.36 -17.83
CA VAL A 309 -5.07 -9.69 -19.03
C VAL A 309 -3.96 -9.02 -19.85
N ARG A 310 -2.68 -9.21 -19.48
CA ARG A 310 -1.55 -8.50 -20.09
C ARG A 310 -1.44 -8.76 -21.58
N GLY A 311 -1.56 -10.02 -22.02
CA GLY A 311 -1.52 -10.35 -23.45
C GLY A 311 -2.61 -9.66 -24.28
N GLU A 312 -3.81 -9.50 -23.73
CA GLU A 312 -4.92 -8.78 -24.38
C GLU A 312 -4.65 -7.26 -24.41
N LEU A 313 -4.08 -6.72 -23.33
CA LEU A 313 -3.70 -5.30 -23.23
C LEU A 313 -2.60 -4.94 -24.24
N GLU A 314 -1.56 -5.77 -24.36
CA GLU A 314 -0.46 -5.57 -25.30
C GLU A 314 -0.95 -5.64 -26.75
N ALA A 315 -1.80 -6.63 -27.08
CA ALA A 315 -2.42 -6.74 -28.40
C ALA A 315 -3.29 -5.50 -28.73
N ALA A 316 -3.86 -4.84 -27.72
CA ALA A 316 -4.62 -3.60 -27.87
C ALA A 316 -3.76 -2.33 -27.84
N GLY A 317 -2.43 -2.44 -27.78
CA GLY A 317 -1.50 -1.30 -27.71
C GLY A 317 -1.56 -0.53 -26.38
N VAL A 318 -1.87 -1.22 -25.28
CA VAL A 318 -1.87 -0.68 -23.92
C VAL A 318 -0.56 -1.03 -23.23
N PHE A 319 0.21 -0.02 -22.85
CA PHE A 319 1.55 -0.15 -22.27
C PHE A 319 1.52 -0.57 -20.80
N ARG A 320 2.61 -1.20 -20.34
CA ARG A 320 2.91 -1.34 -18.90
C ARG A 320 3.45 -0.03 -18.36
N ILE A 321 3.30 0.18 -17.06
CA ILE A 321 3.82 1.38 -16.39
C ILE A 321 5.36 1.45 -16.49
N ALA A 322 6.07 0.33 -16.39
CA ALA A 322 7.52 0.30 -16.54
C ALA A 322 8.00 0.68 -17.95
N ASP A 323 7.20 0.46 -19.00
CA ASP A 323 7.56 0.79 -20.37
C ASP A 323 7.63 2.31 -20.60
N LEU A 324 6.97 3.10 -19.73
CA LEU A 324 6.88 4.57 -19.85
C LEU A 324 8.23 5.28 -19.66
N ALA A 325 9.18 4.66 -18.96
CA ALA A 325 10.50 5.23 -18.73
C ALA A 325 11.25 5.46 -20.06
N GLY A 326 11.07 4.56 -21.04
CA GLY A 326 11.68 4.63 -22.37
C GLY A 326 10.89 5.46 -23.39
N ARG A 327 9.81 6.14 -22.99
CA ARG A 327 8.97 6.95 -23.88
C ARG A 327 9.29 8.44 -23.76
N GLU A 328 9.02 9.15 -24.85
CA GLU A 328 9.26 10.58 -24.97
C GLU A 328 8.15 11.40 -24.27
N PRO A 329 8.49 12.44 -23.51
CA PRO A 329 7.50 13.39 -23.00
C PRO A 329 6.70 14.02 -24.16
N GLY A 330 5.40 14.24 -23.94
CA GLY A 330 4.48 14.74 -24.96
C GLY A 330 3.87 13.64 -25.84
N GLU A 331 4.37 12.40 -25.76
CA GLU A 331 3.77 11.27 -26.46
C GLU A 331 2.38 10.94 -25.91
N ARG A 332 1.44 10.63 -26.81
CA ARG A 332 0.10 10.20 -26.45
C ARG A 332 0.00 8.68 -26.50
N LEU A 333 -0.36 8.08 -25.36
CA LEU A 333 -0.33 6.63 -25.17
C LEU A 333 -1.52 6.13 -24.34
N ARG A 334 -1.64 4.80 -24.23
CA ARG A 334 -2.68 4.12 -23.43
C ARG A 334 -2.01 3.30 -22.34
N VAL A 335 -2.45 3.45 -21.09
CA VAL A 335 -1.95 2.67 -19.94
C VAL A 335 -3.14 2.06 -19.21
N GLY A 336 -3.05 0.78 -18.88
CA GLY A 336 -4.11 0.02 -18.20
C GLY A 336 -3.66 -0.42 -16.82
N GLY A 337 -4.55 -0.30 -15.83
CA GLY A 337 -4.26 -0.78 -14.49
C GLY A 337 -5.45 -0.74 -13.53
N VAL A 338 -5.20 -1.24 -12.32
CA VAL A 338 -6.11 -1.13 -11.17
C VAL A 338 -6.03 0.29 -10.64
N VAL A 339 -7.18 0.91 -10.35
CA VAL A 339 -7.18 2.19 -9.65
C VAL A 339 -6.99 1.93 -8.16
N THR A 340 -5.91 2.45 -7.60
CA THR A 340 -5.64 2.32 -6.17
C THR A 340 -6.39 3.39 -5.38
N HIS A 341 -6.36 4.63 -5.88
CA HIS A 341 -6.91 5.79 -5.19
C HIS A 341 -7.37 6.91 -6.12
N ARG A 342 -8.27 7.74 -5.60
CA ARG A 342 -8.79 8.95 -6.25
C ARG A 342 -8.71 10.13 -5.28
N GLN A 343 -8.08 11.24 -5.68
CA GLN A 343 -7.91 12.42 -4.85
C GLN A 343 -8.37 13.68 -5.57
N ARG A 344 -9.07 14.57 -4.86
CA ARG A 344 -9.48 15.88 -5.37
C ARG A 344 -9.15 16.99 -4.36
N PRO A 345 -7.91 17.48 -4.32
CA PRO A 345 -7.54 18.56 -3.40
C PRO A 345 -8.39 19.81 -3.65
N HIS A 346 -8.84 20.46 -2.57
CA HIS A 346 -9.63 21.70 -2.66
C HIS A 346 -8.90 22.83 -3.39
N THR A 347 -7.56 22.81 -3.36
CA THR A 347 -6.68 23.80 -3.98
C THR A 347 -6.45 23.58 -5.48
N ALA A 348 -6.84 22.43 -6.04
CA ALA A 348 -6.49 22.04 -7.41
C ALA A 348 -7.53 22.47 -8.47
N ALA A 349 -8.33 23.51 -8.20
CA ALA A 349 -9.33 24.07 -9.14
C ALA A 349 -10.26 23.02 -9.80
N GLY A 350 -10.55 21.91 -9.09
CA GLY A 350 -11.41 20.83 -9.59
C GLY A 350 -10.70 19.74 -10.41
N ILE A 351 -9.38 19.76 -10.53
CA ILE A 351 -8.57 18.65 -11.04
C ILE A 351 -8.66 17.47 -10.07
N THR A 352 -8.78 16.26 -10.63
CA THR A 352 -8.77 15.01 -9.87
C THR A 352 -7.51 14.22 -10.23
N PHE A 353 -6.81 13.73 -9.22
CA PHE A 353 -5.66 12.85 -9.38
C PHE A 353 -6.09 11.40 -9.18
N LEU A 354 -5.69 10.52 -10.09
CA LEU A 354 -5.87 9.08 -9.99
C LEU A 354 -4.50 8.42 -9.87
N SER A 355 -4.41 7.38 -9.05
CA SER A 355 -3.24 6.50 -9.04
C SER A 355 -3.62 5.17 -9.67
N LEU A 356 -2.96 4.83 -10.76
CA LEU A 356 -3.13 3.60 -11.51
C LEU A 356 -1.97 2.66 -11.18
N GLU A 357 -2.24 1.39 -10.92
CA GLU A 357 -1.23 0.38 -10.61
C GLU A 357 -1.39 -0.83 -11.53
N ASP A 358 -0.28 -1.32 -12.05
CA ASP A 358 -0.20 -2.62 -12.72
C ASP A 358 0.90 -3.47 -12.08
N GLU A 359 1.18 -4.65 -12.65
CA GLU A 359 2.21 -5.56 -12.14
C GLU A 359 3.62 -4.95 -12.13
N THR A 360 3.84 -3.84 -12.86
CA THR A 360 5.16 -3.24 -13.04
C THR A 360 5.38 -1.97 -12.23
N GLY A 361 4.31 -1.30 -11.76
CA GLY A 361 4.47 -0.10 -10.94
C GLY A 361 3.22 0.75 -10.75
N LEU A 362 3.44 1.98 -10.29
CA LEU A 362 2.42 2.98 -10.03
C LEU A 362 2.57 4.15 -11.00
N LEU A 363 1.44 4.67 -11.48
CA LEU A 363 1.37 5.83 -12.37
C LEU A 363 0.40 6.86 -11.82
N ASN A 364 0.88 8.10 -11.72
CA ASN A 364 0.04 9.24 -11.40
C ASN A 364 -0.66 9.73 -12.66
N VAL A 365 -1.98 9.86 -12.58
CA VAL A 365 -2.83 10.27 -13.69
C VAL A 365 -3.55 11.55 -13.30
N VAL A 366 -3.35 12.61 -14.10
CA VAL A 366 -3.98 13.92 -13.89
C VAL A 366 -5.25 14.01 -14.73
N CYS A 367 -6.39 14.18 -14.08
CA CYS A 367 -7.69 14.27 -14.75
C CYS A 367 -8.22 15.70 -14.62
N SER A 368 -8.29 16.40 -15.74
CA SER A 368 -8.95 17.71 -15.79
C SER A 368 -10.44 17.59 -15.45
N ARG A 369 -11.04 18.71 -15.02
CA ARG A 369 -12.47 18.77 -14.71
C ARG A 369 -13.33 18.28 -15.88
N GLY A 370 -13.02 18.68 -17.11
CA GLY A 370 -13.78 18.29 -18.29
C GLY A 370 -13.71 16.79 -18.59
N VAL A 371 -12.53 16.18 -18.46
CA VAL A 371 -12.36 14.73 -18.67
C VAL A 371 -13.07 13.94 -17.58
N TRP A 372 -12.96 14.38 -16.32
CA TRP A 372 -13.67 13.79 -15.20
C TRP A 372 -15.19 13.84 -15.39
N GLU A 373 -15.73 14.99 -15.79
CA GLU A 373 -17.17 15.16 -16.03
C GLU A 373 -17.65 14.31 -17.21
N ARG A 374 -16.88 14.25 -18.30
CA ARG A 374 -17.18 13.42 -19.48
C ARG A 374 -17.25 11.93 -19.13
N HIS A 375 -16.33 11.43 -18.30
CA HIS A 375 -16.22 10.02 -17.94
C HIS A 375 -16.74 9.72 -16.51
N ARG A 376 -17.57 10.59 -15.93
CA ARG A 376 -17.91 10.62 -14.49
C ARG A 376 -18.34 9.27 -13.91
N ARG A 377 -19.13 8.49 -14.66
CA ARG A 377 -19.58 7.16 -14.20
C ARG A 377 -18.39 6.21 -14.10
N LEU A 378 -17.66 6.03 -15.20
CA LEU A 378 -16.49 5.16 -15.26
C LEU A 378 -15.41 5.57 -14.27
N ALA A 379 -15.09 6.86 -14.23
CA ALA A 379 -14.06 7.43 -13.37
C ALA A 379 -14.37 7.32 -11.87
N ARG A 380 -15.63 7.08 -11.48
CA ARG A 380 -16.02 6.89 -10.08
C ARG A 380 -16.16 5.43 -9.68
N THR A 381 -16.71 4.58 -10.55
CA THR A 381 -17.14 3.24 -10.15
C THR A 381 -16.21 2.12 -10.56
N SER A 382 -15.34 2.36 -11.56
CA SER A 382 -14.50 1.29 -12.10
C SER A 382 -13.31 1.04 -11.18
N ALA A 383 -13.09 -0.22 -10.81
CA ALA A 383 -11.91 -0.61 -10.03
C ALA A 383 -10.64 -0.69 -10.88
N ALA A 384 -10.78 -0.76 -12.21
CA ALA A 384 -9.68 -0.78 -13.16
C ALA A 384 -10.05 0.02 -14.42
N LEU A 385 -9.06 0.68 -15.01
CA LEU A 385 -9.24 1.58 -16.15
C LEU A 385 -8.11 1.41 -17.16
N VAL A 386 -8.44 1.60 -18.44
CA VAL A 386 -7.47 1.99 -19.47
C VAL A 386 -7.58 3.50 -19.65
N ILE A 387 -6.47 4.20 -19.44
CA ILE A 387 -6.38 5.65 -19.58
C ILE A 387 -5.61 5.97 -20.85
N ARG A 388 -6.20 6.79 -21.71
CA ARG A 388 -5.50 7.45 -22.82
C ARG A 388 -5.11 8.85 -22.38
N GLY A 389 -3.85 9.21 -22.59
CA GLY A 389 -3.36 10.53 -22.19
C GLY A 389 -1.99 10.85 -22.76
N THR A 390 -1.54 12.06 -22.46
CA THR A 390 -0.23 12.57 -22.82
C THR A 390 0.75 12.35 -21.68
N LEU A 391 1.91 11.77 -21.98
CA LEU A 391 2.97 11.54 -21.01
C LEU A 391 3.65 12.87 -20.66
N GLU A 392 3.73 13.19 -19.38
CA GLU A 392 4.47 14.34 -18.87
C GLU A 392 5.58 13.87 -17.93
N ARG A 393 6.73 14.52 -18.02
CA ARG A 393 7.87 14.26 -17.13
C ARG A 393 8.40 15.60 -16.60
N ALA A 394 8.33 15.77 -15.29
CA ALA A 394 8.82 16.95 -14.60
C ALA A 394 9.49 16.52 -13.29
N ASP A 395 10.65 17.09 -12.98
CA ASP A 395 11.40 16.84 -11.73
C ASP A 395 11.60 15.34 -11.39
N GLY A 396 11.80 14.51 -12.42
CA GLY A 396 11.96 13.05 -12.27
C GLY A 396 10.67 12.26 -12.05
N VAL A 397 9.51 12.92 -11.98
CA VAL A 397 8.20 12.29 -11.85
C VAL A 397 7.54 12.13 -13.22
N THR A 398 7.02 10.94 -13.49
CA THR A 398 6.24 10.66 -14.70
C THR A 398 4.75 10.70 -14.37
N ASN A 399 4.01 11.56 -15.08
CA ASN A 399 2.56 11.71 -14.96
C ASN A 399 1.91 11.41 -16.32
N LEU A 400 0.65 11.00 -16.30
CA LEU A 400 -0.18 10.88 -17.50
C LEU A 400 -1.35 11.85 -17.41
N VAL A 401 -1.38 12.85 -18.29
CA VAL A 401 -2.51 13.77 -18.39
C VAL A 401 -3.61 13.11 -19.19
N ALA A 402 -4.68 12.71 -18.51
CA ALA A 402 -5.76 11.93 -19.10
C ALA A 402 -6.59 12.79 -20.05
N ASP A 403 -6.92 12.21 -21.21
CA ASP A 403 -7.88 12.78 -22.17
C ASP A 403 -9.01 11.79 -22.54
N GLY A 404 -8.88 10.52 -22.17
CA GLY A 404 -9.87 9.48 -22.38
C GLY A 404 -9.77 8.35 -21.37
N MET A 405 -10.90 7.71 -21.06
CA MET A 405 -10.98 6.61 -20.10
C MET A 405 -11.91 5.52 -20.63
N GLU A 406 -11.47 4.27 -20.47
CA GLU A 406 -12.20 3.06 -20.83
C GLU A 406 -12.22 2.10 -19.63
N HIS A 407 -13.28 1.31 -19.51
CA HIS A 407 -13.38 0.28 -18.48
C HIS A 407 -12.39 -0.85 -18.77
N LEU A 408 -11.63 -1.26 -17.76
CA LEU A 408 -10.82 -2.48 -17.84
C LEU A 408 -11.53 -3.61 -17.09
N SER A 409 -11.94 -4.65 -17.81
CA SER A 409 -12.50 -5.85 -17.20
C SER A 409 -11.37 -6.74 -16.70
N LEU A 410 -11.26 -6.88 -15.39
CA LEU A 410 -10.29 -7.79 -14.77
C LEU A 410 -10.92 -9.16 -14.51
N ARG A 411 -10.11 -10.21 -14.69
CA ARG A 411 -10.49 -11.58 -14.31
C ARG A 411 -10.47 -11.77 -12.79
N VAL A 412 -9.59 -11.04 -12.11
CA VAL A 412 -9.47 -11.02 -10.66
C VAL A 412 -10.09 -9.73 -10.11
N PRO A 413 -11.05 -9.79 -9.17
CA PRO A 413 -11.67 -8.60 -8.58
C PRO A 413 -10.63 -7.68 -7.94
N SER A 414 -10.86 -6.37 -8.00
CA SER A 414 -10.06 -5.38 -7.28
C SER A 414 -10.97 -4.34 -6.62
N ARG A 415 -10.44 -3.64 -5.61
CA ARG A 415 -11.14 -2.55 -4.93
C ARG A 415 -10.24 -1.31 -4.88
N SER A 416 -10.81 -0.17 -5.23
CA SER A 416 -10.18 1.15 -5.05
C SER A 416 -10.46 1.66 -3.63
N ARG A 417 -9.49 2.36 -3.04
CA ARG A 417 -9.72 3.18 -1.85
C ARG A 417 -10.10 4.57 -2.32
N ASP A 418 -11.40 4.84 -2.30
CA ASP A 418 -11.94 6.14 -2.70
C ASP A 418 -11.98 7.12 -1.51
N PHE A 419 -11.92 8.41 -1.82
CA PHE A 419 -12.19 9.47 -0.84
C PHE A 419 -13.58 9.26 -0.21
N ARG A 420 -13.68 9.48 1.10
CA ARG A 420 -14.98 9.65 1.78
C ARG A 420 -15.46 11.08 1.65
#